data_AF-A0A1H8H8A5-F1
#
_entry.id   AF-A0A1H8H8A5-F1
#
_cell.length_a   1.000
_cell.length_b   1.000
_cell.length_c   1.000
_cell.angle_alpha   90.00
_cell.angle_beta   90.00
_cell.angle_gamma   90.00
#
_symmetry.space_group_name_H-M   'P 1'
#
loop_
_entity.id
_entity.type
_entity.pdbx_description
1 polymer ?
#
loop_
_entity_poly.entity_id
_entity_poly.type
_entity_poly.pdbx_seq_one_letter_code
_entity_poly.pdbx_strand_id
1 'polypeptide(L)'
;MTEAADIASFVRPLRFDAAHPSFAGHFPGRPIVAGVLLLEAAADALRDWRGMTLRQVVDAKFLAPLLPDQDAEIELVAQDNHRFRFTVRRDGDTLVRGTLEAGA
;
A
#
# COMPACT_ATOMS: atom_id res chain seq x y z
N MET A 1 7.07 -30.37 4.96
CA MET A 1 5.74 -29.92 5.44
C MET A 1 5.58 -28.49 4.99
N THR A 2 4.80 -28.26 3.95
CA THR A 2 4.43 -26.90 3.53
C THR A 2 3.42 -26.41 4.55
N GLU A 3 3.85 -25.53 5.45
CA GLU A 3 2.94 -24.83 6.35
C GLU A 3 1.89 -24.15 5.47
N ALA A 4 0.60 -24.41 5.72
CA ALA A 4 -0.46 -23.76 4.96
C ALA A 4 -0.32 -22.27 5.22
N ALA A 5 0.16 -21.53 4.23
CA ALA A 5 0.31 -20.08 4.32
C ALA A 5 -1.04 -19.53 4.78
N ASP A 6 -1.04 -18.84 5.91
CA ASP A 6 -2.19 -18.11 6.39
C ASP A 6 -2.59 -17.11 5.30
N ILE A 7 -3.63 -17.46 4.54
CA ILE A 7 -4.15 -16.63 3.45
C ILE A 7 -4.98 -15.45 3.97
N ALA A 8 -4.96 -15.17 5.28
CA ALA A 8 -5.66 -14.04 5.85
C ALA A 8 -5.30 -12.76 5.08
N SER A 9 -6.34 -12.07 4.61
CA SER A 9 -6.25 -10.75 4.03
C SER A 9 -6.51 -9.70 5.11
N PHE A 10 -5.71 -8.64 5.12
CA PHE A 10 -5.95 -7.45 5.92
C PHE A 10 -6.27 -6.28 5.00
N VAL A 11 -7.39 -5.60 5.26
CA VAL A 11 -7.83 -4.45 4.46
C VAL A 11 -7.93 -3.22 5.34
N ARG A 12 -7.42 -2.09 4.85
CA ARG A 12 -7.47 -0.80 5.54
C ARG A 12 -7.88 0.31 4.57
N PRO A 13 -8.80 1.22 4.95
CA PRO A 13 -9.12 2.38 4.14
C PRO A 13 -7.93 3.34 4.03
N LEU A 14 -7.82 4.01 2.89
CA LEU A 14 -6.76 4.94 2.55
C LEU A 14 -7.35 6.20 1.92
N ARG A 15 -6.97 7.35 2.45
CA ARG A 15 -7.33 8.66 1.91
C ARG A 15 -6.24 9.67 2.29
N PHE A 16 -5.89 10.56 1.36
CA PHE A 16 -4.95 11.66 1.60
C PHE A 16 -5.67 13.00 1.43
N ASP A 17 -5.68 13.80 2.49
CA ASP A 17 -6.29 15.13 2.52
C ASP A 17 -5.59 16.07 1.51
N ALA A 18 -6.33 16.86 0.73
CA ALA A 18 -5.76 17.76 -0.26
C ALA A 18 -4.81 18.84 0.27
N ALA A 19 -4.81 19.11 1.58
CA ALA A 19 -3.83 19.96 2.24
C ALA A 19 -2.50 19.25 2.56
N HIS A 20 -2.35 17.96 2.21
CA HIS A 20 -1.12 17.22 2.48
C HIS A 20 0.09 17.90 1.80
N PRO A 21 1.19 18.17 2.55
CA PRO A 21 2.29 18.98 2.06
C PRO A 21 3.00 18.39 0.82
N SER A 22 2.92 17.08 0.62
CA SER A 22 3.52 16.43 -0.55
C SER A 22 2.91 16.87 -1.89
N PHE A 23 1.68 17.41 -1.91
CA PHE A 23 1.02 17.83 -3.15
C PHE A 23 1.56 19.15 -3.67
N ALA A 24 2.19 19.97 -2.82
CA ALA A 24 2.89 21.17 -3.24
C ALA A 24 4.07 20.78 -4.14
N GLY A 25 3.92 20.99 -5.45
CA GLY A 25 4.94 20.59 -6.44
C GLY A 25 4.79 19.17 -6.98
N HIS A 26 3.75 18.41 -6.60
CA HIS A 26 3.55 17.03 -7.07
C HIS A 26 2.10 16.75 -7.57
N PHE A 27 1.72 17.23 -8.75
CA PHE A 27 2.42 18.21 -9.60
C PHE A 27 1.66 19.54 -9.61
N PRO A 28 2.31 20.68 -9.87
CA PRO A 28 1.62 21.97 -9.94
C PRO A 28 0.41 21.91 -10.89
N GLY A 29 -0.78 22.26 -10.39
CA GLY A 29 -2.04 22.24 -11.14
C GLY A 29 -2.64 20.86 -11.45
N ARG A 30 -1.93 19.77 -11.14
CA ARG A 30 -2.37 18.37 -11.35
C ARG A 30 -1.82 17.47 -10.22
N PRO A 31 -2.32 17.63 -8.98
CA PRO A 31 -1.81 16.87 -7.85
C PRO A 31 -2.16 15.39 -7.99
N ILE A 32 -1.21 14.52 -7.66
CA ILE A 32 -1.44 13.09 -7.50
C ILE A 32 -0.76 12.62 -6.21
N VAL A 33 -1.21 11.50 -5.65
CA VAL A 33 -0.55 10.86 -4.52
C VAL A 33 0.79 10.30 -4.96
N ALA A 34 1.86 10.74 -4.28
CA ALA A 34 3.20 10.27 -4.53
C ALA A 34 3.29 8.77 -4.23
N GLY A 35 3.99 8.02 -5.09
CA GLY A 35 4.11 6.58 -4.94
C GLY A 35 4.68 6.15 -3.58
N VAL A 36 5.57 6.95 -3.00
CA VAL A 36 6.14 6.69 -1.66
C VAL A 36 5.08 6.72 -0.56
N LEU A 37 4.08 7.62 -0.62
CA LEU A 37 3.01 7.67 0.39
C LEU A 37 2.14 6.41 0.36
N LEU A 38 1.94 5.84 -0.83
CA LEU A 38 1.21 4.57 -0.98
C LEU A 38 2.01 3.39 -0.38
N LEU A 39 3.35 3.41 -0.55
CA LEU A 39 4.24 2.39 0.03
C LEU A 39 4.35 2.54 1.55
N GLU A 40 4.41 3.77 2.07
CA GLU A 40 4.39 4.06 3.51
C GLU A 40 3.08 3.59 4.14
N ALA A 41 1.94 3.89 3.51
CA ALA A 41 0.65 3.43 3.99
C ALA A 41 0.53 1.89 3.99
N ALA A 42 1.16 1.20 3.02
CA ALA A 42 1.24 -0.26 3.02
C ALA A 42 2.17 -0.79 4.15
N ALA A 43 3.26 -0.09 4.44
CA ALA A 43 4.14 -0.41 5.57
C ALA A 43 3.42 -0.23 6.92
N ASP A 44 2.65 0.85 7.07
CA ASP A 44 1.85 1.09 8.27
C ASP A 44 0.74 0.06 8.43
N ALA A 45 0.03 -0.28 7.35
CA ALA A 45 -0.96 -1.37 7.37
C ALA A 45 -0.34 -2.72 7.78
N LEU A 46 0.90 -2.99 7.37
CA LEU A 46 1.62 -4.20 7.76
C LEU A 46 2.01 -4.20 9.24
N ARG A 47 2.43 -3.03 9.76
CA ARG A 47 2.68 -2.84 11.19
C ARG A 47 1.41 -3.02 12.00
N ASP A 48 0.29 -2.45 11.56
CA ASP A 48 -1.01 -2.59 12.23
C ASP A 48 -1.50 -4.05 12.25
N TRP A 49 -1.28 -4.78 11.16
CA TRP A 49 -1.74 -6.16 11.03
C TRP A 49 -0.87 -7.18 11.76
N ARG A 50 0.46 -7.11 11.59
CA ARG A 50 1.39 -8.16 12.03
C ARG A 50 2.43 -7.68 13.04
N GLY A 51 2.45 -6.39 13.38
CA GLY A 51 3.50 -5.81 14.21
C GLY A 51 4.88 -5.81 13.55
N MET A 52 4.96 -6.00 12.24
CA MET A 52 6.20 -6.13 11.48
C MET A 52 6.61 -4.81 10.83
N THR A 53 7.91 -4.62 10.67
CA THR A 53 8.49 -3.48 9.95
C THR A 53 8.86 -3.88 8.54
N LEU A 54 8.44 -3.07 7.55
CA LEU A 54 8.84 -3.22 6.15
C LEU A 54 10.38 -3.20 6.04
N ARG A 55 10.95 -4.20 5.39
CA ARG A 55 12.39 -4.32 5.11
C ARG A 55 12.72 -4.04 3.66
N GLN A 56 11.87 -4.49 2.74
CA GLN A 56 12.10 -4.34 1.31
C GLN A 56 10.79 -4.24 0.53
N VAL A 57 10.73 -3.32 -0.43
CA VAL A 57 9.78 -3.37 -1.53
C VAL A 57 10.42 -4.18 -2.65
N VAL A 58 9.98 -5.43 -2.83
CA VAL A 58 10.56 -6.36 -3.82
C VAL A 58 10.18 -5.92 -5.22
N ASP A 59 8.91 -5.58 -5.39
CA ASP A 59 8.39 -4.97 -6.60
C ASP A 59 7.19 -4.07 -6.24
N ALA A 60 6.99 -3.03 -7.05
CA ALA A 60 5.81 -2.19 -7.00
C ALA A 60 5.48 -1.71 -8.41
N LYS A 61 4.25 -1.98 -8.87
CA LYS A 61 3.75 -1.54 -10.16
C LYS A 61 2.60 -0.55 -9.97
N PHE A 62 2.84 0.69 -10.38
CA PHE A 62 1.86 1.79 -10.39
C PHE A 62 1.12 1.79 -11.73
N LEU A 63 -0.17 1.47 -11.70
CA LEU A 63 -1.02 1.30 -12.89
C LEU A 63 -1.89 2.53 -13.15
N ALA A 64 -2.34 3.22 -12.10
CA ALA A 64 -3.16 4.42 -12.19
C ALA A 64 -2.89 5.33 -10.98
N PRO A 65 -3.06 6.66 -11.12
CA PRO A 65 -2.89 7.58 -10.02
C PRO A 65 -4.05 7.48 -9.02
N LEU A 66 -3.74 7.75 -7.76
CA LEU A 66 -4.72 8.20 -6.76
C LEU A 66 -4.64 9.73 -6.70
N LEU A 67 -5.79 10.39 -6.69
CA LEU A 67 -5.86 11.86 -6.54
C LEU A 67 -6.08 12.24 -5.07
N PRO A 68 -5.81 13.49 -4.67
CA PRO A 68 -6.21 13.99 -3.37
C PRO A 68 -7.70 13.76 -3.12
N ASP A 69 -8.06 13.49 -1.87
CA ASP A 69 -9.46 13.32 -1.45
C ASP A 69 -10.23 12.17 -2.15
N GLN A 70 -9.53 11.28 -2.87
CA GLN A 70 -10.12 10.03 -3.34
C GLN A 70 -9.98 8.94 -2.29
N ASP A 71 -11.06 8.20 -2.10
CA ASP A 71 -11.06 7.02 -1.25
C ASP A 71 -10.43 5.84 -1.98
N ALA A 72 -9.61 5.09 -1.25
CA ALA A 72 -8.98 3.88 -1.71
C ALA A 72 -8.89 2.88 -0.54
N GLU A 73 -8.46 1.67 -0.84
CA GLU A 73 -8.21 0.63 0.15
C GLU A 73 -6.87 -0.03 -0.13
N ILE A 74 -6.15 -0.35 0.94
CA ILE A 74 -4.95 -1.20 0.90
C ILE A 74 -5.35 -2.59 1.36
N GLU A 75 -5.06 -3.58 0.54
CA GLU A 75 -5.18 -5.00 0.87
C GLU A 75 -3.77 -5.60 0.99
N LEU A 76 -3.51 -6.26 2.11
CA LEU A 76 -2.33 -7.08 2.36
C LEU A 76 -2.73 -8.55 2.43
N VAL A 77 -2.00 -9.42 1.72
CA VAL A 77 -2.19 -10.87 1.75
C VAL A 77 -0.85 -11.52 2.02
N ALA A 78 -0.75 -12.31 3.09
CA ALA A 78 0.47 -13.04 3.39
C ALA A 78 0.73 -14.10 2.31
N GLN A 79 1.99 -14.25 1.92
CA GLN A 79 2.46 -15.33 1.04
C GLN A 79 3.28 -16.34 1.85
N ASP A 80 3.99 -15.86 2.86
CA ASP A 80 4.67 -16.62 3.91
C ASP A 80 4.82 -15.72 5.18
N ASN A 81 5.65 -16.12 6.13
CA ASN A 81 5.85 -15.39 7.39
C ASN A 81 6.50 -14.01 7.24
N HIS A 82 7.17 -13.74 6.12
CA HIS A 82 7.94 -12.51 5.89
C HIS A 82 7.59 -11.83 4.58
N ARG A 83 6.85 -12.47 3.68
CA ARG A 83 6.48 -11.95 2.36
C ARG A 83 4.98 -11.70 2.24
N PHE A 84 4.64 -10.52 1.72
CA PHE A 84 3.26 -10.05 1.62
C PHE A 84 2.99 -9.48 0.23
N ARG A 85 1.87 -9.84 -0.38
CA ARG A 85 1.35 -9.11 -1.53
C ARG A 85 0.58 -7.91 -1.01
N PHE A 86 0.83 -6.73 -1.59
CA PHE A 86 0.01 -5.55 -1.34
C PHE A 86 -0.70 -5.12 -2.61
N THR A 87 -1.94 -4.63 -2.47
CA THR A 87 -2.72 -4.03 -3.56
C THR A 87 -3.44 -2.80 -3.04
N VAL A 88 -3.36 -1.69 -3.78
CA VAL A 88 -4.16 -0.48 -3.54
C VAL A 88 -5.25 -0.42 -4.60
N ARG A 89 -6.51 -0.30 -4.19
CA ARG A 89 -7.65 -0.16 -5.11
C ARG A 89 -8.49 1.08 -4.82
N ARG A 90 -9.06 1.68 -5.86
CA ARG A 90 -10.14 2.68 -5.77
C ARG A 90 -11.32 2.15 -6.57
N ASP A 91 -12.48 2.01 -5.94
CA ASP A 91 -13.70 1.51 -6.58
C ASP A 91 -13.51 0.19 -7.36
N GLY A 92 -12.63 -0.69 -6.87
CA GLY A 92 -12.27 -1.96 -7.52
C GLY A 92 -11.13 -1.86 -8.56
N ASP A 93 -10.80 -0.66 -9.05
CA ASP A 93 -9.66 -0.45 -9.96
C ASP A 93 -8.34 -0.61 -9.20
N THR A 94 -7.43 -1.44 -9.71
CA THR A 94 -6.09 -1.57 -9.12
C THR A 94 -5.22 -0.38 -9.50
N LEU A 95 -4.83 0.40 -8.49
CA LEU A 95 -3.96 1.56 -8.66
C LEU A 95 -2.48 1.16 -8.53
N VAL A 96 -2.16 0.38 -7.52
CA VAL A 96 -0.80 -0.12 -7.25
C VAL A 96 -0.88 -1.55 -6.79
N ARG A 97 0.11 -2.37 -7.16
CA ARG A 97 0.29 -3.70 -6.58
C ARG A 97 1.76 -4.06 -6.52
N GLY A 98 2.10 -4.98 -5.64
CA GLY A 98 3.43 -5.56 -5.62
C GLY A 98 3.66 -6.48 -4.43
N THR A 99 4.94 -6.64 -4.08
CA THR A 99 5.39 -7.56 -3.03
C THR A 99 6.28 -6.84 -2.03
N LEU A 100 6.01 -7.07 -0.75
CA LEU A 100 6.76 -6.54 0.39
C LEU A 100 7.45 -7.70 1.12
N GLU A 101 8.62 -7.43 1.67
CA GLU A 101 9.26 -8.26 2.69
C GLU A 101 9.35 -7.49 4.01
N ALA A 102 9.06 -8.17 5.12
CA ALA A 102 9.05 -7.58 6.46
C ALA A 102 9.53 -8.55 7.53
N GLY A 103 9.90 -7.99 8.67
CA GLY A 103 10.32 -8.74 9.85
C GLY A 103 10.04 -7.99 11.13
N ALA A 104 10.33 -8.63 12.26
CA ALA A 104 10.33 -7.99 13.57
C ALA A 104 11.32 -6.81 13.64
#